data_AF-C9MS72-F1
#
_entry.id   AF-C9MS72-F1
#
_cell.length_a   1.000
_cell.length_b   1.000
_cell.length_c   1.000
_cell.angle_alpha   90.00
_cell.angle_beta   90.00
_cell.angle_gamma   90.00
#
_symmetry.space_group_name_H-M   'P 1'
#
loop_
_entity.id
_entity.type
_entity.pdbx_description
1 polymer ?
#
loop_
_entity_poly.entity_id
_entity_poly.type
_entity_poly.pdbx_seq_one_letter_code
_entity_poly.pdbx_strand_id
1 'polypeptide(L)'
;MVDSFTATYPKSAVIILDTTYFSRTFGVMLFQDASSGKILYRKFVKNETNRDYLDGLWYIAERGTMIKAVVCDGHIGLLQAISF
;
A
#
# COMPACT_ATOMS: atom_id res chain seq x y z
N MET A 1 -4.89 16.44 17.82
CA MET A 1 -5.57 15.14 18.01
C MET A 1 -4.93 14.19 17.01
N VAL A 2 -4.32 13.08 17.46
CA VAL A 2 -3.82 12.08 16.52
C VAL A 2 -5.06 11.38 15.99
N ASP A 3 -5.39 11.56 14.71
CA ASP A 3 -6.42 10.73 14.06
C ASP A 3 -6.03 9.27 14.26
N SER A 4 -6.80 8.57 15.07
CA SER A 4 -6.65 7.13 15.29
C SER A 4 -6.85 6.44 13.95
N PHE A 5 -5.74 5.99 13.35
CA PHE A 5 -5.78 5.23 12.10
C PHE A 5 -6.69 4.01 12.29
N THR A 6 -7.90 4.09 11.75
CA THR A 6 -8.84 2.97 11.70
C THR A 6 -8.95 2.55 10.25
N ALA A 7 -8.21 1.50 9.90
CA ALA A 7 -8.29 0.93 8.56
C ALA A 7 -9.71 0.44 8.29
N THR A 8 -10.28 0.84 7.16
CA THR A 8 -11.55 0.32 6.66
C THR A 8 -11.28 -0.40 5.34
N TYR A 9 -11.83 -1.60 5.18
CA TYR A 9 -11.59 -2.43 4.00
C TYR A 9 -12.86 -2.40 3.11
N PRO A 10 -12.88 -1.60 2.03
CA PRO A 10 -14.03 -1.55 1.13
C PRO A 10 -14.15 -2.87 0.37
N LYS A 11 -15.34 -3.19 -0.16
CA LYS A 11 -15.52 -4.40 -1.00
C LYS A 11 -14.58 -4.45 -2.21
N SER A 12 -14.22 -3.29 -2.74
CA SER A 12 -13.25 -3.18 -3.82
C SER A 12 -12.54 -1.84 -3.77
N ALA A 13 -11.26 -1.79 -4.16
CA ALA A 13 -10.47 -0.56 -4.21
C ALA A 13 -9.55 -0.52 -5.43
N VAL A 14 -9.27 0.69 -5.91
CA VAL A 14 -8.06 0.97 -6.70
C VAL A 14 -7.03 1.47 -5.69
N ILE A 15 -5.88 0.83 -5.60
CA ILE A 15 -4.90 1.14 -4.56
C ILE A 15 -3.84 2.07 -5.13
N ILE A 16 -3.65 3.24 -4.52
CA ILE A 16 -2.47 4.08 -4.71
C ILE A 16 -1.43 3.66 -3.68
N LEU A 17 -0.24 3.37 -4.15
CA LEU A 17 0.93 3.03 -3.37
C LEU A 17 1.93 4.17 -3.46
N ASP A 18 2.45 4.57 -2.31
CA ASP A 18 3.52 5.56 -2.20
C ASP A 18 4.43 5.20 -1.04
N THR A 19 5.73 5.39 -1.20
CA THR A 19 6.69 5.30 -0.11
C THR A 19 7.34 6.66 0.13
N THR A 20 6.98 7.32 1.22
CA THR A 20 7.63 8.56 1.64
C THR A 20 8.77 8.28 2.61
N TYR A 21 9.99 8.69 2.28
CA TYR A 21 11.15 8.58 3.16
C TYR A 21 11.32 9.79 4.08
N PHE A 22 11.49 9.53 5.38
CA PHE A 22 11.76 10.53 6.40
C PHE A 22 13.23 10.45 6.79
N SER A 23 14.03 11.38 6.24
CA SER A 23 15.50 11.31 6.33
C SER A 23 16.06 10.01 5.72
N ARG A 24 17.30 9.66 6.03
CA ARG A 24 17.95 8.41 5.60
C ARG A 24 17.71 7.26 6.59
N THR A 25 16.74 7.40 7.49
CA THR A 25 16.53 6.49 8.64
C THR A 25 15.38 5.51 8.42
N PHE A 26 14.25 5.97 7.87
CA PHE A 26 13.09 5.12 7.56
C PHE A 26 12.20 5.75 6.49
N GLY A 27 11.39 4.91 5.85
CA GLY A 27 10.26 5.31 5.02
C GLY A 27 8.94 4.76 5.56
N VAL A 28 7.86 5.33 5.07
CA VAL A 28 6.49 4.88 5.32
C VAL A 28 5.87 4.55 3.98
N MET A 29 5.57 3.28 3.77
CA MET A 29 4.81 2.81 2.63
C MET A 29 3.32 2.87 2.96
N LEU A 30 2.53 3.54 2.13
CA LEU A 30 1.10 3.75 2.28
C LEU A 30 0.34 3.07 1.15
N PHE A 31 -0.79 2.46 1.51
CA PHE A 31 -1.73 1.83 0.60
C PHE A 31 -3.06 2.55 0.77
N GLN A 32 -3.40 3.42 -0.18
CA GLN A 32 -4.58 4.28 -0.11
C GLN A 32 -5.62 3.83 -1.14
N ASP A 33 -6.89 3.78 -0.75
CA ASP A 33 -7.98 3.66 -1.73
C ASP A 33 -8.10 4.98 -2.50
N ALA A 34 -7.89 4.94 -3.81
CA ALA A 34 -7.94 6.09 -4.70
C ALA A 34 -9.29 6.80 -4.68
N SER A 35 -10.38 6.07 -4.41
CA SER A 35 -11.74 6.62 -4.41
C SER A 35 -12.05 7.40 -3.14
N SER A 36 -11.78 6.81 -1.97
CA SER A 36 -12.13 7.40 -0.67
C SER A 36 -11.01 8.20 -0.02
N GLY A 37 -9.78 8.10 -0.51
CA GLY A 37 -8.59 8.68 0.14
C GLY A 37 -8.21 8.00 1.45
N LYS A 38 -8.91 6.93 1.86
CA LYS A 38 -8.62 6.23 3.11
C LYS A 38 -7.40 5.34 2.97
N ILE A 39 -6.54 5.38 3.98
CA ILE A 39 -5.41 4.47 4.08
C ILE A 39 -5.95 3.09 4.51
N LEU A 40 -5.70 2.08 3.67
CA LEU A 40 -6.08 0.69 3.88
C LEU A 40 -4.99 -0.07 4.66
N TYR A 41 -3.72 0.26 4.39
CA TYR A 41 -2.57 -0.33 5.06
C TYR A 41 -1.40 0.65 5.07
N ARG A 42 -0.53 0.52 6.09
CA ARG A 42 0.74 1.24 6.16
C ARG A 42 1.82 0.37 6.77
N LYS A 43 3.06 0.55 6.32
CA LYS A 43 4.23 -0.15 6.84
C LYS A 43 5.42 0.80 6.96
N PHE A 44 6.13 0.72 8.08
CA PHE A 44 7.44 1.35 8.20
C PHE A 44 8.48 0.44 7.52
N VAL A 45 9.28 1.03 6.65
CA VAL A 45 10.31 0.33 5.87
C VAL A 45 11.66 1.01 6.07
N LYS A 46 12.76 0.25 5.98
CA LYS A 46 14.11 0.84 5.90
C LYS A 46 14.49 1.10 4.45
N ASN A 47 14.23 0.12 3.60
CA ASN A 47 14.31 0.21 2.15
C ASN A 47 13.06 -0.44 1.61
N GLU A 48 12.54 0.12 0.53
CA GLU A 48 11.44 -0.44 -0.23
C GLU A 48 11.88 -1.72 -0.94
N THR A 49 11.03 -2.74 -0.89
CA THR A 49 11.25 -3.99 -1.63
C THR A 49 9.96 -4.44 -2.29
N ASN A 50 10.07 -5.18 -3.40
CA ASN A 50 8.91 -5.81 -4.05
C ASN A 50 8.11 -6.70 -3.09
N ARG A 51 8.75 -7.27 -2.07
CA ARG A 51 8.07 -8.07 -1.05
C ARG A 51 7.19 -7.21 -0.15
N ASP A 52 7.64 -6.02 0.25
CA ASP A 52 6.83 -5.11 1.08
C ASP A 52 5.55 -4.69 0.36
N TYR A 53 5.62 -4.49 -0.95
CA TYR A 53 4.47 -4.24 -1.80
C TYR A 53 3.49 -5.41 -1.80
N LEU A 54 3.96 -6.62 -2.11
CA LEU A 54 3.11 -7.81 -2.19
C LEU A 54 2.47 -8.15 -0.84
N ASP A 55 3.24 -8.07 0.25
CA ASP A 55 2.74 -8.31 1.61
C ASP A 55 1.59 -7.34 1.95
N GLY A 56 1.71 -6.07 1.59
CA GLY A 56 0.66 -5.08 1.84
C GLY A 56 -0.59 -5.27 0.97
N LEU A 57 -0.43 -5.68 -0.29
CA LEU A 57 -1.55 -6.02 -1.16
C LEU A 57 -2.29 -7.26 -0.64
N TRP A 58 -1.57 -8.32 -0.27
CA TRP A 58 -2.17 -9.51 0.36
C TRP A 58 -2.88 -9.18 1.66
N TYR A 59 -2.27 -8.37 2.52
CA TYR A 59 -2.90 -7.93 3.76
C TYR A 59 -4.28 -7.28 3.53
N ILE A 60 -4.42 -6.48 2.46
CA ILE A 60 -5.67 -5.83 2.09
C ILE A 60 -6.67 -6.83 1.50
N ALA A 61 -6.20 -7.71 0.61
CA ALA A 61 -7.02 -8.73 -0.04
C ALA A 61 -7.62 -9.74 0.96
N GLU A 62 -6.82 -10.23 1.91
CA GLU A 62 -7.25 -11.15 2.97
C GLU A 62 -8.35 -10.57 3.87
N ARG A 63 -8.48 -9.24 3.90
CA ARG A 63 -9.52 -8.52 4.67
C ARG A 63 -10.77 -8.22 3.85
N GLY A 64 -10.91 -8.86 2.69
CA GLY A 64 -12.10 -8.83 1.86
C GLY A 64 -12.17 -7.68 0.87
N THR A 65 -11.05 -6.98 0.64
CA THR A 65 -10.98 -5.94 -0.41
C THR A 65 -10.55 -6.56 -1.73
N MET A 66 -11.43 -6.53 -2.73
CA MET A 66 -11.07 -6.87 -4.11
C MET A 66 -10.21 -5.75 -4.71
N ILE A 67 -8.95 -6.05 -5.02
CA ILE A 67 -8.02 -5.09 -5.62
C ILE A 67 -8.31 -5.00 -7.12
N LYS A 68 -8.85 -3.86 -7.57
CA LYS A 68 -9.24 -3.64 -8.97
C LYS A 68 -8.06 -3.22 -9.84
N ALA A 69 -7.18 -2.40 -9.27
CA ALA A 69 -5.97 -1.91 -9.91
C ALA A 69 -5.02 -1.39 -8.82
N VAL A 70 -3.75 -1.29 -9.18
CA VAL A 70 -2.69 -0.74 -8.34
C VAL A 70 -1.97 0.34 -9.13
N VAL A 71 -1.81 1.51 -8.52
CA VAL A 71 -1.07 2.65 -9.05
C VAL A 71 0.12 2.89 -8.12
N CYS A 72 1.33 2.89 -8.67
CA CYS A 72 2.57 3.11 -7.93
C CYS A 72 3.52 3.96 -8.78
N ASP A 73 4.40 4.71 -8.14
CA ASP A 73 5.59 5.23 -8.80
C ASP A 73 6.53 4.03 -9.08
N GLY A 74 6.96 3.89 -10.33
CA GLY A 74 7.54 2.63 -10.79
C GLY A 74 8.82 2.24 -10.04
N HIS A 75 8.77 1.14 -9.29
CA HIS A 75 9.96 0.45 -8.79
C HIS A 75 10.44 -0.60 -9.80
N ILE A 76 11.76 -0.72 -10.01
CA ILE A 76 12.32 -1.66 -11.00
C ILE A 76 11.90 -3.09 -10.65
N GLY A 77 11.31 -3.79 -11.62
CA GLY A 77 10.85 -5.18 -11.47
C GLY A 77 9.51 -5.36 -10.76
N LEU A 78 8.85 -4.29 -10.30
CA LEU A 78 7.56 -4.37 -9.60
C LEU A 78 6.45 -4.96 -10.47
N LEU A 79 6.35 -4.55 -11.73
CA LEU A 79 5.38 -5.10 -12.68
C LEU A 79 5.57 -6.60 -12.94
N GLN A 80 6.79 -7.13 -12.78
CA GLN A 80 7.08 -8.56 -12.95
C GLN A 80 6.72 -9.38 -11.70
N ALA A 81 6.75 -8.74 -10.52
CA ALA A 81 6.40 -9.37 -9.25
C ALA A 81 4.87 -9.46 -9.04
N ILE A 82 4.10 -8.57 -9.66
CA ILE A 82 2.63 -8.56 -9.57
C ILE A 82 2.07 -9.53 -10.62
N SER A 83 1.68 -10.73 -10.19
CA SER A 83 0.82 -11.64 -10.94
C SER A 83 -0.48 -11.84 -10.17
N PHE A 84 -1.61 -11.54 -10.80
CA PHE A 84 -2.96 -11.73 -10.24
C PHE A 84 -3.51 -13.10 -10.61
#